data_AF-A0A8T1G268-F1
#
_entry.id   AF-A0A8T1G268-F1
#
_cell.length_a   1.000
_cell.length_b   1.000
_cell.length_c   1.000
_cell.angle_alpha   90.00
_cell.angle_beta   90.00
_cell.angle_gamma   90.00
#
_symmetry.space_group_name_H-M   'P 1'
#
loop_
_entity.id
_entity.type
_entity.pdbx_description
1 polymer ?
#
loop_
_entity_poly.entity_id
_entity_poly.type
_entity_poly.pdbx_seq_one_letter_code
_entity_poly.pdbx_strand_id
1 'polypeptide(L)'
;MATVATLGAAAPEAKLREELPCLFHTFATKITPAQSMKMFTGSKSAKRSWTVHYLYRVAVSEACGKAENLVLDNIVHYADPAMRVSMLSRLNLARTDYLRQAEELAHFAQSTEI
;
A
#
# COMPACT_ATOMS: atom_id res chain seq x y z
N MET A 1 18.22 51.99 -16.35
CA MET A 1 18.14 50.69 -15.66
C MET A 1 16.68 50.43 -15.33
N ALA A 2 16.04 49.47 -16.01
CA ALA A 2 14.67 49.07 -15.71
C ALA A 2 14.72 47.86 -14.77
N THR A 3 14.21 48.03 -13.56
CA THR A 3 14.02 46.93 -12.60
C THR A 3 12.92 46.01 -13.13
N VAL A 4 13.28 44.78 -13.50
CA VAL A 4 12.32 43.73 -13.85
C VAL A 4 11.65 43.29 -12.54
N ALA A 5 10.38 43.66 -12.38
CA ALA A 5 9.53 43.12 -11.33
C ALA A 5 9.22 41.65 -11.65
N THR A 6 9.91 40.73 -10.97
CA THR A 6 9.51 39.32 -10.93
C THR A 6 8.53 39.14 -9.76
N LEU A 7 7.27 39.51 -9.95
CA LEU A 7 6.19 39.14 -9.02
C LEU A 7 5.01 38.62 -9.84
N GLY A 8 4.69 37.33 -9.70
CA GLY A 8 3.45 36.81 -10.29
C GLY A 8 3.22 35.30 -10.26
N ALA A 9 4.23 34.46 -10.00
CA ALA A 9 4.05 33.00 -10.10
C ALA A 9 3.94 32.25 -8.76
N ALA A 10 4.29 32.86 -7.62
CA ALA A 10 4.41 32.15 -6.34
C ALA A 10 3.10 32.05 -5.51
N ALA A 11 2.09 32.86 -5.82
CA ALA A 11 0.86 32.95 -5.03
C ALA A 11 0.00 31.65 -5.00
N PRO A 12 -0.22 30.93 -6.12
CA PRO A 12 -1.07 29.74 -6.10
C PRO A 12 -0.40 28.54 -5.43
N GLU A 13 0.91 28.34 -5.58
CA GLU A 13 1.60 27.24 -4.89
C GLU A 13 1.70 27.44 -3.37
N ALA A 14 1.90 28.67 -2.92
CA ALA A 14 1.89 29.01 -1.49
C ALA A 14 0.51 28.74 -0.88
N LYS A 15 -0.56 29.17 -1.56
CA LYS A 15 -1.95 28.90 -1.15
C LYS A 15 -2.24 27.41 -1.07
N LEU A 16 -1.83 26.64 -2.10
CA LEU A 16 -1.99 25.19 -2.10
C LEU A 16 -1.24 24.52 -0.94
N ARG A 17 -0.02 24.97 -0.61
CA ARG A 17 0.75 24.42 0.53
C ARG A 17 0.10 24.69 1.88
N GLU A 18 -0.60 25.82 2.03
CA GLU A 18 -1.33 26.15 3.26
C GLU A 18 -2.67 25.41 3.37
N GLU A 19 -3.42 25.27 2.27
CA GLU A 19 -4.77 24.70 2.30
C GLU A 19 -4.79 23.17 2.23
N LEU A 20 -3.79 22.56 1.59
CA LEU A 20 -3.74 21.12 1.37
C LEU A 20 -3.72 20.29 2.67
N PRO A 21 -2.96 20.65 3.73
CA PRO A 21 -3.03 19.94 5.01
C PRO A 21 -4.43 20.01 5.66
N CYS A 22 -5.10 21.17 5.60
CA CYS A 22 -6.47 21.34 6.10
C CYS A 22 -7.48 20.51 5.30
N LEU A 23 -7.32 20.46 3.97
CA LEU A 23 -8.12 19.62 3.09
C LEU A 23 -7.97 18.13 3.46
N PHE A 24 -6.73 17.65 3.59
CA PHE A 24 -6.48 16.27 4.01
C PHE A 24 -7.04 15.99 5.41
N HIS A 25 -6.88 16.90 6.36
CA HIS A 25 -7.47 16.73 7.69
C HIS A 25 -9.00 16.57 7.65
N THR A 26 -9.68 17.35 6.80
CA THR A 26 -11.14 17.37 6.70
C THR A 26 -11.69 16.14 5.97
N PHE A 27 -11.03 15.70 4.90
CA PHE A 27 -11.54 14.65 4.03
C PHE A 27 -10.87 13.29 4.22
N ALA A 28 -9.79 13.19 5.01
CA ALA A 28 -9.17 11.90 5.29
C ALA A 28 -10.10 11.02 6.13
N THR A 29 -10.58 9.95 5.53
CA THR A 29 -11.27 8.89 6.26
C THR A 29 -10.26 8.21 7.20
N LYS A 30 -10.47 8.36 8.51
CA LYS A 30 -9.68 7.65 9.51
C LYS A 30 -10.10 6.18 9.52
N ILE A 31 -9.27 5.31 8.97
CA ILE A 31 -9.43 3.86 9.11
C ILE A 31 -9.00 3.51 10.54
N THR A 32 -9.93 3.00 11.34
CA THR A 32 -9.60 2.50 12.69
C THR A 32 -8.73 1.25 12.58
N PRO A 33 -7.92 0.92 13.62
CA PRO A 33 -7.16 -0.33 13.64
C PRO A 33 -8.04 -1.56 13.39
N ALA A 34 -9.25 -1.60 13.96
CA ALA A 34 -10.19 -2.72 13.75
C ALA A 34 -10.67 -2.84 12.30
N GLN A 35 -10.96 -1.72 11.63
CA GLN A 35 -11.33 -1.70 10.21
C GLN A 35 -10.15 -2.11 9.33
N SER A 36 -8.95 -1.60 9.62
CA SER A 36 -7.70 -1.98 8.95
C SER A 36 -7.46 -3.49 9.05
N MET A 37 -7.57 -4.07 10.24
CA MET A 37 -7.42 -5.50 10.43
C MET A 37 -8.42 -6.30 9.58
N LYS A 38 -9.70 -5.91 9.57
CA LYS A 38 -10.69 -6.56 8.69
C LYS A 38 -10.32 -6.47 7.21
N MET A 39 -9.76 -5.34 6.77
CA MET A 39 -9.27 -5.14 5.41
C MET A 39 -8.01 -5.96 5.12
N PHE A 40 -7.16 -6.21 6.11
CA PHE A 40 -5.95 -7.03 6.05
C PHE A 40 -6.21 -8.54 6.04
N THR A 41 -7.31 -9.01 6.60
CA THR A 41 -7.61 -10.46 6.68
C THR A 41 -8.50 -10.97 5.54
N GLY A 42 -9.00 -10.09 4.68
CA GLY A 42 -9.80 -10.51 3.52
C GLY A 42 -8.97 -11.26 2.49
N SER A 43 -9.42 -12.43 2.03
CA SER A 43 -8.73 -13.19 0.98
C SER A 43 -8.71 -12.45 -0.37
N LYS A 44 -7.82 -12.86 -1.27
CA LYS A 44 -7.82 -12.36 -2.65
C LYS A 44 -9.11 -12.81 -3.35
N SER A 45 -9.81 -11.87 -3.97
CA SER A 45 -10.93 -12.19 -4.87
C SER A 45 -10.41 -12.85 -6.14
N ALA A 46 -11.09 -13.89 -6.64
CA ALA A 46 -10.76 -14.52 -7.92
C ALA A 46 -10.79 -13.54 -9.11
N LYS A 47 -11.53 -12.43 -9.01
CA LYS A 47 -11.60 -11.38 -10.03
C LYS A 47 -10.42 -10.40 -10.00
N ARG A 48 -9.53 -10.51 -9.01
CA ARG A 48 -8.41 -9.59 -8.78
C ARG A 48 -7.09 -10.32 -9.00
N SER A 49 -6.17 -9.68 -9.72
CA SER A 49 -4.79 -10.14 -9.87
C SER A 49 -4.04 -10.06 -8.54
N TRP A 50 -2.99 -10.89 -8.38
CA TRP A 50 -2.15 -10.87 -7.20
C TRP A 50 -1.43 -9.53 -7.02
N THR A 51 -0.96 -8.92 -8.11
CA THR A 51 -0.33 -7.60 -8.09
C THR A 51 -1.28 -6.52 -7.57
N VAL A 52 -2.54 -6.50 -8.04
CA VAL A 52 -3.53 -5.54 -7.54
C VAL A 52 -3.91 -5.84 -6.08
N HIS A 53 -3.93 -7.11 -5.69
CA HIS A 53 -4.15 -7.49 -4.28
C HIS A 53 -3.00 -7.03 -3.37
N TYR A 54 -1.74 -7.16 -3.81
CA TYR A 54 -0.58 -6.63 -3.11
C TYR A 54 -0.66 -5.10 -2.94
N LEU A 55 -0.92 -4.35 -4.02
CA LEU A 55 -1.06 -2.89 -3.93
C LEU A 55 -2.18 -2.46 -2.97
N TYR A 56 -3.31 -3.18 -2.96
CA TYR A 56 -4.36 -2.96 -1.98
C TYR A 56 -3.86 -3.15 -0.54
N ARG A 57 -3.07 -4.19 -0.26
CA ARG A 57 -2.48 -4.42 1.07
C ARG A 57 -1.50 -3.31 1.47
N VAL A 58 -0.69 -2.83 0.54
CA VAL A 58 0.22 -1.69 0.79
C VAL A 58 -0.57 -0.45 1.18
N ALA A 59 -1.63 -0.11 0.45
CA ALA A 59 -2.48 1.04 0.77
C ALA A 59 -3.14 0.93 2.16
N VAL A 60 -3.59 -0.28 2.55
CA VAL A 60 -4.15 -0.51 3.90
C VAL A 60 -3.06 -0.36 4.98
N SER A 61 -1.84 -0.84 4.71
CA SER A 61 -0.68 -0.67 5.60
C SER A 61 -0.36 0.79 5.84
N GLU A 62 -0.28 1.59 4.78
CA GLU A 62 -0.01 3.03 4.87
C GLU A 62 -1.10 3.75 5.67
N ALA A 63 -2.36 3.41 5.44
CA ALA A 63 -3.48 3.99 6.16
C ALA A 63 -3.54 3.60 7.65
N CYS A 64 -2.84 2.52 8.05
CA CYS A 64 -2.80 2.02 9.42
C CYS A 64 -1.44 2.23 10.12
N GLY A 65 -0.63 3.17 9.65
CA GLY A 65 0.64 3.52 10.30
C GLY A 65 1.84 2.67 9.85
N LYS A 66 1.86 2.25 8.58
CA LYS A 66 2.98 1.56 7.92
C LYS A 66 3.30 0.19 8.51
N ALA A 67 2.29 -0.65 8.65
CA ALA A 67 2.43 -2.05 9.08
C ALA A 67 2.93 -2.99 7.96
N GLU A 68 4.14 -2.75 7.44
CA GLU A 68 4.70 -3.48 6.28
C GLU A 68 4.87 -4.99 6.50
N ASN A 69 5.23 -5.39 7.71
CA ASN A 69 5.31 -6.81 8.10
C ASN A 69 3.95 -7.52 7.96
N LEU A 70 2.85 -6.82 8.24
CA LEU A 70 1.50 -7.37 8.07
C LEU A 70 1.13 -7.55 6.59
N VAL A 71 1.72 -6.77 5.67
CA VAL A 71 1.51 -6.99 4.23
C VAL A 71 2.06 -8.35 3.82
N LEU A 72 3.28 -8.67 4.25
CA LEU A 72 3.94 -9.94 3.96
C LEU A 72 3.23 -11.12 4.65
N ASP A 73 2.88 -10.99 5.93
CA ASP A 73 2.21 -12.07 6.65
C ASP A 73 0.83 -12.37 6.03
N ASN A 74 0.03 -11.33 5.77
CA ASN A 74 -1.33 -11.52 5.27
C ASN A 74 -1.41 -11.97 3.82
N ILE A 75 -0.44 -11.62 2.95
CA ILE A 75 -0.46 -12.11 1.57
C ILE A 75 -0.22 -13.62 1.52
N VAL A 76 0.58 -14.16 2.44
CA VAL A 76 0.84 -15.59 2.58
C VAL A 76 -0.30 -16.28 3.32
N HIS A 77 -0.70 -15.77 4.49
CA HIS A 77 -1.64 -16.44 5.39
C HIS A 77 -3.04 -16.61 4.77
N TYR A 78 -3.51 -15.59 4.03
CA TYR A 78 -4.84 -15.55 3.41
C TYR A 78 -4.85 -15.92 1.92
N ALA A 79 -3.74 -16.45 1.40
CA ALA A 79 -3.75 -17.15 0.13
C ALA A 79 -4.58 -18.44 0.22
N ASP A 80 -5.07 -18.93 -0.91
CA ASP A 80 -5.67 -20.27 -0.95
C ASP A 80 -4.66 -21.33 -0.48
N PRO A 81 -5.10 -22.50 0.01
CA PRO A 81 -4.21 -23.46 0.65
C PRO A 81 -3.03 -23.91 -0.23
N ALA A 82 -3.25 -24.10 -1.54
CA ALA A 82 -2.21 -24.55 -2.47
C ALA A 82 -1.18 -23.43 -2.72
N MET A 83 -1.66 -22.21 -2.93
CA MET A 83 -0.80 -21.04 -3.12
C MET A 83 -0.01 -20.70 -1.86
N ARG A 84 -0.65 -20.79 -0.68
CA ARG A 84 0.01 -20.54 0.61
C ARG A 84 1.23 -21.43 0.82
N VAL A 85 1.11 -22.73 0.53
CA VAL A 85 2.24 -23.66 0.63
C VAL A 85 3.36 -23.26 -0.32
N SER A 86 3.02 -22.90 -1.56
CA SER A 86 3.98 -22.44 -2.57
C SER A 86 4.64 -21.10 -2.20
N MET A 87 3.94 -20.19 -1.52
CA MET A 87 4.51 -18.95 -1.01
C MET A 87 5.41 -19.20 0.20
N LEU A 88 4.99 -20.06 1.14
CA LEU A 88 5.78 -20.39 2.33
C LEU A 88 7.13 -21.01 1.98
N SER A 89 7.22 -21.82 0.92
CA SER A 89 8.50 -22.40 0.47
C SER A 89 9.48 -21.35 -0.08
N ARG A 90 8.98 -20.17 -0.47
CA ARG A 90 9.78 -19.04 -0.98
C ARG A 90 9.96 -17.92 0.04
N LEU A 91 9.30 -18.01 1.19
CA LEU A 91 9.35 -17.01 2.25
C LEU A 91 10.68 -17.10 3.00
N ASN A 92 11.39 -15.98 3.04
CA ASN A 92 12.61 -15.81 3.81
C ASN A 92 12.33 -14.91 5.03
N LEU A 93 12.28 -15.53 6.20
CA LEU A 93 12.01 -14.86 7.48
C LEU A 93 13.17 -13.98 7.98
N ALA A 94 14.37 -14.12 7.41
CA ALA A 94 15.52 -13.30 7.79
C ALA A 94 15.54 -11.93 7.08
N ARG A 95 14.73 -11.77 6.03
CA ARG A 95 14.60 -10.51 5.27
C ARG A 95 13.74 -9.50 6.02
N THR A 96 14.19 -8.26 6.03
CA THR A 96 13.46 -7.11 6.63
C THR A 96 12.80 -6.22 5.58
N ASP A 97 13.05 -6.45 4.29
CA ASP A 97 12.42 -5.74 3.17
C ASP A 97 11.03 -6.32 2.86
N TYR A 98 10.13 -6.25 3.83
CA TYR A 98 8.83 -6.94 3.82
C TYR A 98 7.99 -6.66 2.58
N LEU A 99 7.92 -5.40 2.14
CA LEU A 99 7.16 -5.01 0.94
C LEU A 99 7.73 -5.60 -0.33
N ARG A 100 9.07 -5.57 -0.49
CA ARG A 100 9.75 -6.14 -1.65
C ARG A 100 9.51 -7.64 -1.73
N GLN A 101 9.64 -8.33 -0.60
CA GLN A 101 9.37 -9.76 -0.54
C GLN A 101 7.90 -10.09 -0.82
N ALA A 102 6.95 -9.29 -0.31
CA ALA A 102 5.53 -9.48 -0.60
C ALA A 102 5.21 -9.27 -2.10
N GLU A 103 5.85 -8.30 -2.74
CA GLU A 103 5.76 -8.06 -4.18
C GLU A 103 6.28 -9.26 -4.99
N GLU A 104 7.44 -9.81 -4.63
CA GLU A 104 8.01 -11.00 -5.27
C GLU A 104 7.10 -12.23 -5.15
N LEU A 105 6.44 -12.42 -3.99
CA LEU A 105 5.47 -13.49 -3.79
C LEU A 105 4.20 -13.26 -4.62
N ALA A 106 3.73 -12.01 -4.72
CA ALA A 106 2.59 -11.66 -5.56
C ALA A 106 2.87 -11.92 -7.04
N HIS A 107 4.05 -11.57 -7.53
CA HIS A 107 4.46 -11.86 -8.91
C HIS A 107 4.55 -13.36 -9.19
N PHE A 108 5.14 -14.12 -8.25
CA PHE A 108 5.18 -15.57 -8.34
C PHE A 108 3.77 -16.16 -8.43
N ALA A 109 2.89 -15.80 -7.50
CA ALA A 109 1.53 -16.32 -7.49
C ALA A 109 0.76 -15.95 -8.78
N GLN A 110 0.96 -14.73 -9.30
CA GLN A 110 0.39 -14.32 -10.58
C GLN A 110 0.86 -15.19 -11.74
N SER A 111 2.14 -15.60 -11.74
CA SER A 111 2.71 -16.44 -12.80
C SER A 111 2.23 -17.90 -12.75
N THR A 112 1.69 -18.34 -11.60
CA THR A 112 1.20 -19.71 -11.41
C THR A 112 -0.31 -19.86 -11.62
N GLU A 113 -1.07 -18.77 -11.66
CA GLU A 113 -2.53 -18.79 -11.93
C GLU A 113 -2.89 -18.97 -13.42
N ILE A 114 -2.08 -19.71 -14.18
CA ILE A 114 -2.30 -20.00 -15.62
C ILE A 114 -3.45 -21.01 -15.80
#